data_AF-A0A3N5U645-F1
#
_entry.id   AF-A0A3N5U645-F1
#
_cell.length_a   1.000
_cell.length_b   1.000
_cell.length_c   1.000
_cell.angle_alpha   90.00
_cell.angle_beta   90.00
_cell.angle_gamma   90.00
#
_symmetry.space_group_name_H-M   'P 1'
#
loop_
_entity.id
_entity.type
_entity.pdbx_description
1 polymer ?
#
loop_
_entity_poly.entity_id
_entity_poly.type
_entity_poly.pdbx_seq_one_letter_code
_entity_poly.pdbx_strand_id
1 'polypeptide(L)' 'DAQGEVTVRLGENGLIALGRGADPDIITASAKAYINGLNRLEYLKNHPSKMPEAL' A
#
# COMPACT_ATOMS: atom_id res chain seq x y z
N ASP A 1 -15.07 21.49 -2.17
CA ASP A 1 -13.62 21.24 -2.04
C ASP A 1 -13.28 19.97 -2.80
N ALA A 2 -12.21 19.99 -3.62
CA ALA A 2 -11.80 18.82 -4.39
C ALA A 2 -10.90 17.92 -3.54
N GLN A 3 -11.11 16.60 -3.58
CA GLN A 3 -10.27 15.61 -2.92
C GLN A 3 -9.38 14.92 -3.95
N GLY A 4 -8.08 14.85 -3.68
CA GLY A 4 -7.15 14.02 -4.44
C GLY A 4 -7.06 12.62 -3.84
N GLU A 5 -7.24 11.60 -4.67
CA GLU A 5 -7.03 10.20 -4.29
C GLU A 5 -5.80 9.64 -5.00
N VAL A 6 -4.93 8.98 -4.25
CA VAL A 6 -3.69 8.39 -4.75
C VAL A 6 -3.62 6.94 -4.32
N THR A 7 -3.25 6.08 -5.26
CA THR A 7 -2.90 4.68 -4.99
C THR A 7 -1.45 4.44 -5.40
N VAL A 8 -0.67 3.87 -4.49
CA VAL A 8 0.74 3.50 -4.70
C VAL A 8 0.85 1.98 -4.68
N ARG A 9 1.58 1.42 -5.64
CA ARG A 9 1.94 0.01 -5.67
C ARG A 9 3.43 -0.13 -5.33
N LEU A 10 3.73 -0.87 -4.27
CA LEU A 10 5.08 -1.20 -3.85
C LEU A 10 5.34 -2.69 -4.05
N GLY A 11 6.57 -3.03 -4.40
CA GLY A 11 6.99 -4.41 -4.62
C GLY A 11 8.39 -4.67 -4.09
N GLU A 12 8.57 -5.76 -3.38
CA GLU A 12 9.86 -6.18 -2.82
C GLU A 12 9.85 -7.68 -2.52
N ASN A 13 10.93 -8.39 -2.87
CA ASN A 13 11.11 -9.82 -2.58
C ASN A 13 9.89 -10.69 -2.95
N GLY A 14 9.23 -10.39 -4.08
CA GLY A 14 8.05 -11.12 -4.56
C GLY A 14 6.74 -10.74 -3.86
N LEU A 15 6.77 -9.87 -2.86
CA LEU A 15 5.58 -9.31 -2.21
C LEU A 15 5.13 -8.05 -2.94
N ILE A 16 3.81 -7.86 -3.04
CA ILE A 16 3.20 -6.66 -3.61
C ILE A 16 2.26 -6.08 -2.57
N ALA A 17 2.41 -4.79 -2.29
CA ALA A 17 1.53 -4.03 -1.41
C ALA A 17 0.89 -2.86 -2.18
N LEU A 18 -0.37 -2.57 -1.84
CA LEU A 18 -1.08 -1.39 -2.31
C LEU A 18 -1.31 -0.46 -1.13
N GLY A 19 -0.89 0.79 -1.28
CA GLY A 19 -1.16 1.87 -0.36
C GLY A 19 -2.14 2.87 -0.98
N ARG A 20 -3.02 3.44 -0.17
CA ARG A 20 -4.01 4.45 -0.60
C ARG A 20 -3.93 5.67 0.28
N GLY A 21 -4.12 6.85 -0.30
CA GLY A 21 -4.13 8.11 0.41
C GLY A 21 -5.14 9.06 -0.21
N ALA A 22 -5.86 9.78 0.64
CA ALA A 22 -6.84 10.77 0.23
C ALA A 22 -6.57 12.07 0.99
N ASP A 23 -6.46 13.18 0.26
CA ASP A 23 -6.24 14.51 0.79
C ASP A 23 -6.58 15.57 -0.27
N PRO A 24 -7.11 16.75 0.09
CA PRO A 24 -7.24 17.88 -0.84
C PRO A 24 -5.92 18.27 -1.50
N ASP A 25 -4.79 18.11 -0.80
CA ASP A 25 -3.45 18.30 -1.32
C ASP A 25 -2.86 16.99 -1.88
N ILE A 26 -2.57 16.96 -3.17
CA ILE A 26 -2.12 15.75 -3.87
C ILE A 26 -0.77 15.21 -3.36
N ILE A 27 0.11 16.09 -2.86
CA ILE A 27 1.41 15.69 -2.31
C ILE A 27 1.21 14.96 -0.98
N THR A 28 0.31 15.48 -0.14
CA THR A 28 -0.10 14.87 1.12
C THR A 28 -0.81 13.54 0.88
N ALA A 29 -1.73 13.47 -0.09
CA ALA A 29 -2.37 12.22 -0.49
C ALA A 29 -1.34 11.17 -0.96
N SER A 30 -0.33 11.60 -1.72
CA SER A 30 0.75 10.73 -2.20
C SER A 30 1.62 10.20 -1.06
N ALA A 31 2.00 11.07 -0.11
CA ALA A 31 2.76 10.67 1.07
C ALA A 31 1.99 9.66 1.94
N LYS A 32 0.69 9.93 2.19
CA LYS A 32 -0.21 9.00 2.89
C LYS A 32 -0.29 7.64 2.19
N ALA A 33 -0.47 7.64 0.87
CA ALA A 33 -0.53 6.42 0.09
C ALA A 33 0.77 5.61 0.18
N TYR A 34 1.92 6.29 0.11
CA TYR A 34 3.23 5.64 0.21
C TYR A 34 3.45 4.99 1.58
N ILE A 35 3.21 5.73 2.67
CA ILE A 35 3.34 5.21 4.04
C ILE A 35 2.42 4.02 4.27
N ASN A 36 1.17 4.10 3.82
CA ASN A 36 0.21 3.00 3.93
C ASN A 36 0.68 1.76 3.15
N GLY A 37 1.28 1.95 1.97
CA GLY A 37 1.88 0.89 1.18
C GLY A 37 3.04 0.22 1.90
N LEU A 38 3.95 1.02 2.49
CA LEU A 38 5.10 0.51 3.24
C LEU A 38 4.67 -0.28 4.47
N ASN A 39 3.73 0.24 5.26
CA ASN A 39 3.18 -0.46 6.41
C ASN A 39 2.59 -1.81 6.00
N ARG A 40 1.89 -1.86 4.86
CA ARG A 40 1.34 -3.10 4.34
C ARG A 40 2.42 -4.06 3.83
N LEU A 41 3.46 -3.56 3.18
CA LEU A 41 4.58 -4.36 2.69
C LEU A 41 5.34 -4.99 3.85
N GLU A 42 5.68 -4.22 4.88
CA GLU A 42 6.32 -4.72 6.11
C GLU A 42 5.43 -5.72 6.84
N TYR A 43 4.12 -5.49 6.88
CA TYR A 43 3.18 -6.46 7.44
C TYR A 43 3.25 -7.80 6.69
N LEU A 44 3.28 -7.80 5.36
CA LEU A 44 3.36 -9.02 4.54
C LEU A 44 4.69 -9.77 4.72
N LYS A 45 5.79 -9.05 4.92
CA LYS A 45 7.09 -9.67 5.25
C LYS A 45 7.04 -10.42 6.58
N ASN A 46 6.43 -9.81 7.59
CA ASN A 46 6.34 -10.38 8.94
C ASN A 46 5.23 -11.43 9.08
N HIS A 47 4.25 -11.42 8.16
CA HIS A 47 3.14 -12.37 8.11
C HIS A 47 3.07 -13.00 6.73
N PRO A 48 4.02 -13.90 6.38
CA PRO A 48 3.95 -14.62 5.13
C PRO A 48 2.62 -15.35 5.10
N SER A 49 1.72 -14.91 4.21
CA SER A 49 0.45 -15.59 4.02
C SER A 49 0.78 -17.01 3.58
N LYS A 50 0.39 -18.01 4.39
CA LYS A 50 0.18 -19.35 3.87
C LYS A 50 -0.84 -19.18 2.76
N MET A 51 -0.40 -19.15 1.51
CA MET A 51 -1.31 -19.34 0.40
C MET A 51 -2.05 -20.65 0.73
N PRO A 52 -3.39 -20.69 0.72
CA PRO A 52 -4.04 -21.99 0.75
C PRO A 52 -3.45 -22.75 -0.44
N GLU A 53 -2.81 -23.89 -0.18
CA GLU A 53 -2.54 -24.85 -1.25
C GLU A 53 -3.83 -24.96 -2.04
N ALA A 54 -3.78 -24.59 -3.32
CA ALA A 54 -4.91 -24.75 -4.20
C ALA A 54 -5.31 -26.22 -4.13
N LEU A 55 -6.51 -26.49 -3.58
CA LEU A 55 -7.13 -27.81 -3.57
C LEU A 55 -7.40 -28.29 -5.00
#